data_AF-A0A0B7KKN3-F1
#
_entry.id   AF-A0A0B7KKN3-F1
#
_cell.length_a   1.000
_cell.length_b   1.000
_cell.length_c   1.000
_cell.angle_alpha   90.00
_cell.angle_beta   90.00
_cell.angle_gamma   90.00
#
_symmetry.space_group_name_H-M   'P 1'
#
loop_
_entity.id
_entity.type
_entity.pdbx_description
1 polymer ?
#
loop_
_entity_poly.entity_id
_entity_poly.type
_entity_poly.pdbx_seq_one_letter_code
_entity_poly.pdbx_strand_id
1 'polypeptide(L)'
;MPPLQPRDVNLAVTPAKRRPGRKRKSLEDRIYSPPKPVRRVERSYPDHQKIKVLMFLHHHRVFVRRVKSPDYYRPPSQQEAADFFQIPQRTIGQWVRQKDEIIQGKPPRYSPQWPLLEEALMKEFHQARKLAIFTFSNGWWTNFKLRNNLSRRRVTRRATKTPEEAVPIVNNFLRFIRRISNQRSTALDRILVTMSPTRRFRRGCIVNIDETPIPFEYLDGYTYEVKGTKTIQGKSDRSGWNKRQATLILYIFADGIQRLKPKVIFHGKPEGQIFENEGYLYSPDVTVEFNDTAYNNEELFRYWIANELAVILDGKEHMLVMDVASFHTTDDVLQDLRSRKITTALIPPGCTSLLQPLDTTVNKPFKQWLAEAAFTYVEQHDPDGTKKWSVQDKRVMTTHTVAAACKRLSEQPDLVSNAFLQCGISIRPDGSQDDKIRIKDVPAEAIDFSNWEKAEQAVVNAYEIVDQLCDDEEITVSEDDLTIALKTLRITDLKELLRLRGLTISGKKKDLIERLENHILAAVGSSQQASLYDNY
;
A
#
# COMPACT_ATOMS: atom_id res chain seq x y z
N MET A 1 -9.95 -14.30 -55.81
CA MET A 1 -10.36 -13.06 -55.11
C MET A 1 -10.61 -12.01 -56.18
N PRO A 2 -11.72 -11.25 -56.15
CA PRO A 2 -11.90 -10.12 -57.04
C PRO A 2 -10.90 -8.98 -56.69
N PRO A 3 -10.54 -8.11 -57.64
CA PRO A 3 -9.55 -7.05 -57.41
C PRO A 3 -10.09 -6.03 -56.41
N LEU A 4 -9.27 -5.66 -55.43
CA LEU A 4 -9.59 -4.65 -54.42
C LEU A 4 -9.56 -3.27 -55.07
N GLN A 5 -10.69 -2.56 -55.05
CA GLN A 5 -10.74 -1.17 -55.46
C GLN A 5 -10.04 -0.26 -54.44
N PRO A 6 -9.36 0.82 -54.89
CA PRO A 6 -8.71 1.78 -54.00
C PRO A 6 -9.73 2.54 -53.16
N ARG A 7 -9.44 2.66 -51.86
CA ARG A 7 -10.26 3.34 -50.87
C ARG A 7 -10.01 4.84 -50.95
N ASP A 8 -11.07 5.61 -51.20
CA ASP A 8 -11.02 7.07 -51.25
C ASP A 8 -10.64 7.65 -49.88
N VAL A 9 -9.51 8.36 -49.82
CA VAL A 9 -8.87 8.85 -48.58
C VAL A 9 -9.56 10.08 -47.97
N ASN A 10 -10.62 10.59 -48.60
CA ASN A 10 -11.35 11.78 -48.13
C ASN A 10 -12.71 11.49 -47.44
N LEU A 11 -13.05 10.23 -47.19
CA LEU A 11 -14.25 9.90 -46.39
C LEU A 11 -13.92 9.88 -44.90
N ALA A 12 -14.12 11.01 -44.24
CA ALA A 12 -14.16 11.09 -42.79
C ALA A 12 -15.20 10.10 -42.24
N VAL A 13 -14.74 9.03 -41.59
CA VAL A 13 -15.60 8.09 -40.87
C VAL A 13 -16.15 8.83 -39.65
N THR A 14 -17.31 9.44 -39.82
CA THR A 14 -18.07 10.02 -38.71
C THR A 14 -18.53 8.85 -37.83
N PRO A 15 -18.31 8.88 -36.51
CA PRO A 15 -18.77 7.82 -35.62
C PRO A 15 -20.27 7.66 -35.76
N ALA A 16 -20.74 6.41 -35.87
CA ALA A 16 -22.17 6.11 -36.00
C ALA A 16 -22.96 6.81 -34.88
N LYS A 17 -23.87 7.71 -35.26
CA LYS A 17 -24.76 8.40 -34.32
C LYS A 17 -25.44 7.36 -33.43
N ARG A 18 -25.29 7.51 -32.10
CA ARG A 18 -26.00 6.69 -31.12
C ARG A 18 -27.50 6.75 -31.43
N ARG A 19 -28.18 5.60 -31.39
CA ARG A 19 -29.63 5.52 -31.63
C ARG A 19 -30.33 6.57 -30.75
N PRO A 20 -31.19 7.44 -31.33
CA PRO A 20 -31.94 8.40 -30.54
C PRO A 20 -32.68 7.67 -29.42
N GLY A 21 -32.61 8.19 -28.20
CA GLY A 21 -33.43 7.68 -27.10
C GLY A 21 -34.90 7.65 -27.52
N ARG A 22 -35.68 6.72 -26.94
CA ARG A 22 -37.10 6.54 -27.25
C ARG A 22 -37.79 7.91 -27.24
N LYS A 23 -38.43 8.29 -28.36
CA LYS A 23 -39.12 9.59 -28.47
C LYS A 23 -40.08 9.75 -27.28
N ARG A 24 -40.06 10.92 -26.65
CA ARG A 24 -41.00 11.23 -25.56
C ARG A 24 -42.42 11.02 -26.10
N LYS A 25 -43.24 10.23 -25.40
CA LYS A 25 -44.66 10.06 -25.75
C LYS A 25 -45.33 11.44 -25.82
N SER A 26 -46.24 11.63 -26.79
CA SER A 26 -47.04 12.85 -26.88
C SER A 26 -47.83 13.05 -25.58
N LEU A 27 -48.33 14.25 -25.34
CA LEU A 27 -49.14 14.49 -24.14
C LEU A 27 -50.40 13.62 -24.13
N GLU A 28 -50.97 13.28 -25.30
CA GLU A 28 -52.15 12.40 -25.39
C GLU A 28 -51.83 10.93 -25.04
N ASP A 29 -50.62 10.47 -25.34
CA ASP A 29 -50.19 9.07 -25.10
C ASP A 29 -49.66 8.80 -23.67
N ARG A 30 -49.70 9.81 -22.79
CA ARG A 30 -49.27 9.68 -21.39
C ARG A 30 -50.46 9.29 -20.54
N ILE A 31 -50.31 8.25 -19.73
CA ILE A 31 -51.28 7.90 -18.69
C ILE A 31 -51.28 9.04 -17.66
N TYR A 32 -52.31 9.89 -17.74
CA TYR A 32 -52.49 10.98 -16.78
C TYR A 32 -52.97 10.39 -15.46
N SER A 33 -52.14 10.52 -14.42
CA SER A 33 -52.55 10.33 -13.04
C SER A 33 -52.73 11.71 -12.41
N PRO A 34 -53.93 12.09 -11.94
CA PRO A 34 -54.13 13.39 -11.32
C PRO A 34 -53.21 13.53 -10.10
N PRO A 35 -52.36 14.57 -10.04
CA PRO A 35 -51.52 14.81 -8.87
C PRO A 35 -52.43 15.02 -7.66
N LYS A 36 -52.10 14.37 -6.54
CA LYS A 36 -52.82 14.61 -5.28
C LYS A 36 -52.62 16.09 -4.90
N PRO A 37 -53.67 16.79 -4.44
CA PRO A 37 -53.52 18.15 -3.94
C PRO A 37 -52.40 18.21 -2.91
N VAL A 38 -51.49 19.18 -3.03
CA VAL A 38 -50.44 19.41 -2.05
C VAL A 38 -51.12 19.75 -0.72
N ARG A 39 -51.17 18.77 0.18
CA ARG A 39 -51.89 18.92 1.47
C ARG A 39 -51.14 19.79 2.48
N ARG A 40 -49.82 19.96 2.29
CA ARG A 40 -48.93 20.65 3.24
C ARG A 40 -47.65 21.10 2.55
N VAL A 41 -47.26 22.37 2.73
CA VAL A 41 -45.93 22.86 2.37
C VAL A 41 -44.97 22.48 3.50
N GLU A 42 -43.97 21.65 3.24
CA GLU A 42 -42.96 21.27 4.24
C GLU A 42 -41.87 22.34 4.29
N ARG A 43 -41.79 23.07 5.40
CA ARG A 43 -40.67 23.96 5.72
C ARG A 43 -39.87 23.33 6.85
N SER A 44 -38.58 23.08 6.63
CA SER A 44 -37.65 22.65 7.68
C SER A 44 -37.05 23.87 8.37
N TYR A 45 -37.06 23.87 9.71
CA TYR A 45 -36.50 24.94 10.52
C TYR A 45 -35.29 24.40 11.31
N PRO A 46 -34.10 24.99 11.17
CA PRO A 46 -32.91 24.57 11.91
C PRO A 46 -33.06 24.90 13.42
N ASP A 47 -32.37 24.14 14.27
CA ASP A 47 -32.55 24.23 15.73
C ASP A 47 -32.22 25.61 16.30
N HIS A 48 -31.22 26.31 15.75
CA HIS A 48 -30.92 27.69 16.14
C HIS A 48 -32.11 28.65 15.92
N GLN A 49 -32.94 28.40 14.89
CA GLN A 49 -34.11 29.21 14.61
C GLN A 49 -35.25 28.88 15.58
N LYS A 50 -35.40 27.60 15.95
CA LYS A 50 -36.35 27.18 17.00
C LYS A 50 -35.99 27.82 18.34
N ILE A 51 -34.71 27.79 18.72
CA ILE A 51 -34.20 28.39 19.96
C ILE A 51 -34.45 29.90 19.98
N LYS A 52 -34.19 30.61 18.87
CA LYS A 52 -34.49 32.06 18.77
C LYS A 52 -35.96 32.38 19.03
N VAL A 53 -36.89 31.58 18.49
CA VAL A 53 -38.33 31.77 18.72
C VAL A 53 -38.71 31.51 20.19
N LEU A 54 -38.14 30.47 20.81
CA LEU A 54 -38.36 30.17 22.22
C LEU A 54 -37.80 31.27 23.13
N MET A 55 -36.62 31.81 22.81
CA MET A 55 -36.03 32.96 23.51
C MET A 55 -36.91 34.21 23.37
N PHE A 56 -37.45 34.48 22.19
CA PHE A 56 -38.35 35.61 21.97
C PHE A 56 -39.60 35.51 22.85
N LEU A 57 -40.24 34.34 22.90
CA LEU A 57 -41.40 34.11 23.78
C LEU A 57 -41.07 34.25 25.27
N HIS A 58 -39.84 33.94 25.68
CA HIS A 58 -39.43 34.02 27.07
C HIS A 58 -38.99 35.42 27.52
N HIS A 59 -38.23 36.13 26.69
CA HIS A 59 -37.56 37.38 27.07
C HIS A 59 -38.24 38.65 26.54
N HIS A 60 -38.91 38.60 25.39
CA HIS A 60 -39.54 39.79 24.84
C HIS A 60 -40.74 40.21 25.69
N ARG A 61 -41.12 41.48 25.63
CA ARG A 61 -42.23 42.04 26.42
C ARG A 61 -43.07 42.96 25.54
N VAL A 62 -44.38 42.78 25.59
CA VAL A 62 -45.38 43.51 24.80
C VAL A 62 -46.18 44.41 25.75
N PHE A 63 -46.28 45.69 25.40
CA PHE A 63 -47.04 46.67 26.16
C PHE A 63 -48.55 46.44 26.02
N VAL A 64 -49.30 46.53 27.13
CA VAL A 64 -50.74 46.33 27.17
C VAL A 64 -51.41 47.47 27.92
N ARG A 65 -52.25 48.22 27.20
CA ARG A 65 -52.89 49.45 27.70
C ARG A 65 -54.09 49.20 28.63
N ARG A 66 -54.61 47.97 28.71
CA ARG A 66 -55.84 47.60 29.45
C ARG A 66 -55.84 46.14 29.94
N VAL A 67 -54.95 45.73 30.84
CA VAL A 67 -55.13 44.54 31.70
C VAL A 67 -54.33 44.74 32.99
N LYS A 68 -54.80 44.17 34.12
CA LYS A 68 -54.14 44.12 35.45
C LYS A 68 -52.75 43.45 35.39
N SER A 69 -51.74 44.12 34.84
CA SER A 69 -50.32 43.81 34.97
C SER A 69 -49.64 44.99 35.67
N PRO A 70 -48.88 44.80 36.76
CA PRO A 70 -48.30 45.90 37.55
C PRO A 70 -47.49 46.90 36.72
N ASP A 71 -46.86 46.43 35.64
CA ASP A 71 -45.88 47.19 34.86
C ASP A 71 -46.33 47.51 33.43
N TYR A 72 -47.60 47.29 33.07
CA TYR A 72 -48.13 47.46 31.70
C TYR A 72 -47.47 46.58 30.61
N TYR A 73 -46.61 45.62 30.97
CA TYR A 73 -45.99 44.69 30.03
C TYR A 73 -46.41 43.24 30.30
N ARG A 74 -46.45 42.43 29.24
CA ARG A 74 -46.66 40.97 29.29
C ARG A 74 -45.72 40.24 28.31
N PRO A 75 -45.50 38.93 28.43
CA PRO A 75 -44.81 38.17 27.40
C PRO A 75 -45.63 38.12 26.08
N PRO A 76 -44.97 37.93 24.92
CA PRO A 76 -45.65 37.79 23.65
C PRO A 76 -46.44 36.48 23.61
N SER A 77 -47.58 36.51 22.95
CA SER A 77 -48.36 35.34 22.62
C SER A 77 -47.70 34.55 21.49
N GLN A 78 -48.06 33.27 21.36
CA GLN A 78 -47.60 32.44 20.24
C GLN A 78 -48.07 32.97 18.89
N GLN A 79 -49.20 33.70 18.84
CA GLN A 79 -49.69 34.34 17.63
C GLN A 79 -48.81 35.55 17.26
N GLU A 80 -48.47 36.41 18.22
CA GLU A 80 -47.55 37.52 17.99
C GLU A 80 -46.16 37.04 17.54
N ALA A 81 -45.67 35.92 18.09
CA ALA A 81 -44.45 35.28 17.60
C ALA A 81 -44.61 34.67 16.19
N ALA A 82 -45.77 34.10 15.87
CA ALA A 82 -46.06 33.58 14.54
C ALA A 82 -46.00 34.68 13.48
N ASP A 83 -46.58 35.84 13.80
CA ASP A 83 -46.59 37.00 12.92
C ASP A 83 -45.18 37.61 12.79
N PHE A 84 -44.44 37.71 13.89
CA PHE A 84 -43.07 38.26 13.90
C PHE A 84 -42.08 37.41 13.10
N PHE A 85 -42.11 36.08 13.27
CA PHE A 85 -41.17 35.18 12.59
C PHE A 85 -41.69 34.60 11.26
N GLN A 86 -42.94 34.89 10.90
CA GLN A 86 -43.63 34.30 9.74
C GLN A 86 -43.63 32.76 9.78
N ILE A 87 -43.82 32.20 10.96
CA ILE A 87 -43.86 30.75 11.22
C ILE A 87 -45.25 30.40 11.73
N PRO A 88 -45.93 29.37 11.18
CA PRO A 88 -47.27 29.01 11.63
C PRO A 88 -47.34 28.80 13.14
N GLN A 89 -48.34 29.39 13.81
CA GLN A 89 -48.53 29.33 15.25
C GLN A 89 -48.54 27.88 15.79
N ARG A 90 -49.12 26.93 15.04
CA ARG A 90 -49.12 25.50 15.39
C ARG A 90 -47.70 24.91 15.47
N THR A 91 -46.79 25.34 14.60
CA THR A 91 -45.39 24.90 14.59
C THR A 91 -44.65 25.45 15.80
N ILE A 92 -44.85 26.74 16.12
CA ILE A 92 -44.30 27.36 17.32
C ILE A 92 -44.83 26.67 18.58
N GLY A 93 -46.13 26.39 18.63
CA GLY A 93 -46.75 25.67 19.74
C GLY A 93 -46.16 24.26 19.95
N GLN A 94 -45.79 23.57 18.86
CA GLN A 94 -45.08 22.28 18.96
C GLN A 94 -43.67 22.45 19.55
N TRP A 95 -42.93 23.49 19.17
CA TRP A 95 -41.60 23.75 19.73
C TRP A 95 -41.64 24.13 21.20
N VAL A 96 -42.66 24.87 21.64
CA VAL A 96 -42.85 25.18 23.06
C VAL A 96 -43.07 23.90 23.88
N ARG A 97 -43.79 22.90 23.34
CA ARG A 97 -43.97 21.60 23.99
C ARG A 97 -42.70 20.75 24.01
N GLN A 98 -41.84 20.89 22.99
CA GLN A 98 -40.59 20.15 22.83
C GLN A 98 -39.36 20.95 23.32
N LYS A 99 -39.57 22.03 24.08
CA LYS A 99 -38.51 22.98 24.45
C LYS A 99 -37.31 22.28 25.11
N ASP A 100 -37.57 21.31 25.97
CA ASP A 100 -36.53 20.64 26.75
C ASP A 100 -35.72 19.68 25.86
N GLU A 101 -36.37 18.94 24.95
CA GLU A 101 -35.69 18.10 23.95
C GLU A 101 -34.86 18.93 22.95
N ILE A 102 -35.36 20.11 22.57
CA ILE A 102 -34.66 21.03 21.64
C ILE A 102 -33.42 21.64 22.30
N ILE A 103 -33.47 21.92 23.60
CA ILE A 103 -32.36 22.53 24.35
C ILE A 103 -31.33 21.48 24.78
N GLN A 104 -31.76 20.28 25.19
CA GLN A 104 -30.89 19.26 25.80
C GLN A 104 -30.40 18.19 24.80
N GLY A 105 -31.02 18.07 23.62
CA GLY A 105 -30.74 17.00 22.67
C GLY A 105 -31.45 15.68 23.03
N LYS A 106 -31.66 14.80 22.03
CA LYS A 106 -32.38 13.53 22.24
C LYS A 106 -31.46 12.47 22.89
N PRO A 107 -31.93 11.70 23.89
CA PRO A 107 -31.16 10.60 24.46
C PRO A 107 -30.91 9.48 23.43
N PRO A 108 -29.77 8.79 23.49
CA PRO A 108 -29.47 7.68 22.58
C PRO A 108 -30.45 6.53 22.78
N ARG A 109 -30.92 5.93 21.68
CA ARG A 109 -31.77 4.74 21.74
C ARG A 109 -30.91 3.50 21.97
N TYR A 110 -31.26 2.71 22.98
CA TYR A 110 -30.65 1.40 23.25
C TYR A 110 -30.96 0.41 22.11
N SER A 111 -29.94 -0.33 21.66
CA SER A 111 -30.05 -1.46 20.73
C SER A 111 -29.27 -2.63 21.33
N PRO A 112 -29.90 -3.79 21.60
CA PRO A 112 -29.18 -4.95 22.11
C PRO A 112 -28.21 -5.49 21.05
N GLN A 113 -27.01 -5.89 21.48
CA GLN A 113 -25.96 -6.51 20.66
C GLN A 113 -25.80 -7.98 21.08
N TRP A 114 -25.81 -8.90 20.12
CA TRP A 114 -25.62 -10.34 20.37
C TRP A 114 -24.48 -10.89 19.50
N PRO A 115 -23.20 -10.63 19.85
CA PRO A 115 -22.06 -10.85 18.97
C PRO A 115 -21.90 -12.30 18.50
N LEU A 116 -22.16 -13.27 19.37
CA LEU A 116 -22.05 -14.70 19.05
C LEU A 116 -23.15 -15.18 18.09
N LEU A 117 -24.36 -14.61 18.22
CA LEU A 117 -25.47 -14.89 17.31
C LEU A 117 -25.23 -14.22 15.94
N GLU A 118 -24.67 -13.02 15.94
CA GLU A 118 -24.28 -12.29 14.73
C GLU A 118 -23.18 -13.02 13.96
N GLU A 119 -22.17 -13.59 14.64
CA GLU A 119 -21.10 -14.37 13.99
C GLU A 119 -21.62 -15.68 13.38
N ALA A 120 -22.47 -16.42 14.10
CA ALA A 120 -23.08 -17.66 13.61
C ALA A 120 -23.97 -17.39 12.38
N LEU A 121 -24.84 -16.38 12.46
CA LEU A 121 -25.65 -15.93 11.33
C LEU A 121 -24.78 -15.50 10.16
N MET A 122 -23.65 -14.82 10.39
CA MET A 122 -22.76 -14.37 9.32
C MET A 122 -22.16 -15.53 8.52
N LYS A 123 -21.76 -16.62 9.19
CA LYS A 123 -21.26 -17.84 8.53
C LYS A 123 -22.36 -18.48 7.67
N GLU A 124 -23.57 -18.62 8.21
CA GLU A 124 -24.73 -19.12 7.47
C GLU A 124 -25.11 -18.22 6.27
N PHE A 125 -25.05 -16.89 6.44
CA PHE A 125 -25.34 -15.91 5.38
C PHE A 125 -24.36 -15.99 4.20
N HIS A 126 -23.07 -16.17 4.47
CA HIS A 126 -22.06 -16.33 3.42
C HIS A 126 -22.29 -17.60 2.59
N GLN A 127 -22.68 -18.69 3.26
CA GLN A 127 -22.95 -19.98 2.64
C GLN A 127 -24.25 -19.94 1.81
N ALA A 128 -25.32 -19.33 2.34
CA ALA A 128 -26.60 -19.16 1.63
C ALA A 128 -26.49 -18.25 0.38
N ARG A 129 -25.63 -17.22 0.42
CA ARG A 129 -25.36 -16.36 -0.75
C ARG A 129 -24.56 -17.07 -1.83
N LYS A 130 -23.58 -17.92 -1.45
CA LYS A 130 -22.80 -18.74 -2.40
C LYS A 130 -23.69 -19.74 -3.14
N LEU A 131 -24.74 -20.22 -2.47
CA LEU A 131 -25.72 -21.16 -3.02
C LEU A 131 -26.94 -20.47 -3.68
N ALA A 132 -26.96 -19.13 -3.76
CA ALA A 132 -28.10 -18.33 -4.27
C ALA A 132 -29.46 -18.61 -3.61
N ILE A 133 -29.46 -19.17 -2.39
CA ILE A 133 -30.67 -19.57 -1.64
C ILE A 133 -31.40 -18.35 -1.05
N PHE A 134 -30.68 -17.25 -0.83
CA PHE A 134 -31.23 -16.04 -0.20
C PHE A 134 -30.81 -14.77 -0.96
N THR A 135 -31.79 -13.92 -1.31
CA THR A 135 -31.57 -12.65 -2.04
C THR A 135 -31.96 -11.46 -1.17
N PHE A 136 -31.10 -10.43 -1.12
CA PHE A 136 -31.39 -9.17 -0.41
C PHE A 136 -30.97 -7.97 -1.26
N SER A 137 -31.57 -6.82 -0.96
CA SER A 137 -31.24 -5.57 -1.66
C SER A 137 -29.87 -5.01 -1.24
N ASN A 138 -29.21 -4.28 -2.14
CA ASN A 138 -27.95 -3.58 -1.85
C ASN A 138 -28.08 -2.59 -0.66
N GLY A 139 -29.28 -2.05 -0.45
CA GLY A 139 -29.60 -1.18 0.69
C GLY A 139 -29.58 -1.94 2.01
N TRP A 140 -30.18 -3.13 2.06
CA TRP A 140 -30.16 -3.99 3.24
C TRP A 140 -28.72 -4.37 3.63
N TRP A 141 -27.89 -4.74 2.66
CA TRP A 141 -26.48 -5.07 2.89
C TRP A 141 -25.65 -3.90 3.41
N THR A 142 -25.90 -2.70 2.90
CA THR A 142 -25.21 -1.49 3.34
C THR A 142 -25.54 -1.19 4.79
N ASN A 143 -26.82 -1.27 5.17
CA ASN A 143 -27.26 -1.05 6.55
C ASN A 143 -26.86 -2.18 7.50
N PHE A 144 -26.75 -3.42 7.03
CA PHE A 144 -26.23 -4.54 7.81
C PHE A 144 -24.76 -4.31 8.19
N LYS A 145 -23.91 -3.96 7.21
CA LYS A 145 -22.50 -3.63 7.47
C LYS A 145 -22.34 -2.50 8.48
N LEU A 146 -23.13 -1.43 8.35
CA LEU A 146 -23.11 -0.30 9.28
C LEU A 146 -23.48 -0.69 10.71
N ARG A 147 -24.49 -1.56 10.89
CA ARG A 147 -24.93 -2.00 12.22
C ARG A 147 -23.91 -2.89 12.92
N ASN A 148 -23.15 -3.68 12.16
CA ASN A 148 -22.18 -4.65 12.69
C ASN A 148 -20.73 -4.11 12.65
N ASN A 149 -20.53 -2.79 12.46
CA ASN A 149 -19.19 -2.18 12.32
C ASN A 149 -18.29 -2.80 11.23
N LEU A 150 -18.90 -3.38 10.20
CA LEU A 150 -18.19 -4.01 9.09
C LEU A 150 -17.89 -2.97 8.02
N SER A 151 -16.63 -2.90 7.60
CA SER A 151 -16.23 -2.06 6.47
C SER A 151 -15.64 -2.92 5.36
N ARG A 152 -15.98 -2.60 4.11
CA ARG A 152 -15.33 -3.23 2.96
C ARG A 152 -13.90 -2.69 2.91
N ARG A 153 -12.93 -3.49 3.34
CA ARG A 153 -11.50 -3.18 3.21
C ARG A 153 -10.96 -3.86 1.96
N ARG A 154 -10.09 -3.17 1.23
CA ARG A 154 -9.26 -3.82 0.20
C ARG A 154 -8.28 -4.71 0.95
N VAL A 155 -8.01 -5.93 0.46
CA VAL A 155 -6.92 -6.74 1.00
C VAL A 155 -5.64 -5.92 0.82
N THR A 156 -5.06 -5.47 1.92
CA THR A 156 -3.88 -4.59 1.90
C THR A 156 -2.58 -5.39 1.84
N ARG A 157 -2.63 -6.69 2.12
CA ARG A 157 -1.46 -7.57 2.19
C ARG A 157 -1.86 -9.03 2.07
N ARG A 158 -1.17 -9.79 1.22
CA ARG A 158 -1.09 -11.25 1.32
C ARG A 158 0.19 -11.53 2.10
N ALA A 159 0.07 -12.05 3.32
CA ALA A 159 1.22 -12.54 4.08
C ALA A 159 1.29 -14.06 3.89
N THR A 160 2.49 -14.59 3.72
CA THR A 160 2.71 -16.04 3.55
C THR A 160 2.37 -16.83 4.81
N LYS A 161 2.45 -16.19 5.99
CA LYS A 161 2.18 -16.79 7.31
C LYS A 161 1.15 -15.95 8.07
N THR A 162 0.33 -16.62 8.87
CA THR A 162 -0.58 -15.97 9.82
C THR A 162 0.19 -15.29 10.97
N PRO A 163 -0.40 -14.30 11.67
CA PRO A 163 0.23 -13.71 12.85
C PRO A 163 0.62 -14.75 13.91
N GLU A 164 -0.22 -15.75 14.14
CA GLU A 164 0.01 -16.82 15.13
C GLU A 164 1.22 -17.70 14.77
N GLU A 165 1.40 -18.01 13.48
CA GLU A 165 2.57 -18.75 12.97
C GLU A 165 3.85 -17.90 12.98
N ALA A 166 3.73 -16.58 12.89
CA ALA A 166 4.87 -15.67 12.89
C ALA A 166 5.50 -15.51 14.28
N VAL A 167 4.71 -15.55 15.37
CA VAL A 167 5.19 -15.38 16.75
C VAL A 167 6.36 -16.30 17.12
N PRO A 168 6.31 -17.64 16.96
CA PRO A 168 7.43 -18.50 17.34
C PRO A 168 8.69 -18.22 16.51
N ILE A 169 8.53 -17.88 15.23
CA ILE A 169 9.64 -17.56 14.32
C ILE A 169 10.32 -16.25 14.72
N VAL A 170 9.51 -15.22 14.98
CA VAL A 170 9.95 -13.91 15.49
C VAL A 170 10.70 -14.09 16.81
N ASN A 171 10.14 -14.83 17.77
CA ASN A 171 10.79 -15.08 19.05
C ASN A 171 12.12 -15.82 18.89
N ASN A 172 12.21 -16.81 18.02
CA ASN A 172 13.48 -17.49 17.77
C ASN A 172 14.54 -16.52 17.23
N PHE A 173 14.18 -15.65 16.27
CA PHE A 173 15.08 -14.62 15.75
C PHE A 173 15.51 -13.64 16.84
N LEU A 174 14.58 -13.10 17.64
CA LEU A 174 14.89 -12.17 18.73
C LEU A 174 15.82 -12.79 19.78
N ARG A 175 15.56 -14.06 20.15
CA ARG A 175 16.43 -14.83 21.05
C ARG A 175 17.82 -15.02 20.45
N PHE A 176 17.92 -15.35 19.16
CA PHE A 176 19.19 -15.47 18.45
C PHE A 176 19.97 -14.15 18.46
N ILE A 177 19.33 -13.01 18.14
CA ILE A 177 19.94 -11.67 18.20
C ILE A 177 20.48 -11.40 19.61
N ARG A 178 19.67 -11.67 20.65
CA ARG A 178 20.09 -11.51 22.05
C ARG A 178 21.30 -12.36 22.38
N ARG A 179 21.35 -13.61 21.90
CA ARG A 179 22.49 -14.51 22.08
C ARG A 179 23.77 -13.94 21.49
N ILE A 180 23.75 -13.64 20.19
CA ILE A 180 24.97 -13.17 19.50
C ILE A 180 25.43 -11.81 20.01
N SER A 181 24.51 -10.99 20.54
CA SER A 181 24.80 -9.68 21.13
C SER A 181 25.38 -9.76 22.55
N ASN A 182 25.16 -10.86 23.27
CA ASN A 182 25.72 -11.14 24.60
C ASN A 182 27.07 -11.88 24.55
N GLN A 183 27.37 -12.59 23.46
CA GLN A 183 28.55 -13.45 23.37
C GLN A 183 29.86 -12.68 23.12
N ARG A 184 30.49 -12.20 24.20
CA ARG A 184 31.95 -12.15 24.46
C ARG A 184 32.20 -11.21 25.65
N SER A 185 31.96 -11.74 26.85
CA SER A 185 32.59 -11.19 28.05
C SER A 185 33.83 -12.03 28.32
N THR A 186 35.00 -11.47 28.04
CA THR A 186 36.24 -12.00 28.60
C THR A 186 36.12 -11.96 30.13
N ALA A 187 36.86 -12.81 30.87
CA ALA A 187 36.81 -12.81 32.33
C ALA A 187 37.08 -11.41 32.95
N LEU A 188 37.81 -10.55 32.22
CA LEU A 188 38.09 -9.16 32.59
C LEU A 188 36.88 -8.22 32.42
N ASP A 189 36.00 -8.44 31.43
CA ASP A 189 34.78 -7.64 31.25
C ASP A 189 33.77 -7.84 32.40
N ARG A 190 33.86 -8.97 33.12
CA ARG A 190 33.00 -9.27 34.29
C ARG A 190 33.37 -8.46 35.52
N ILE A 191 34.60 -7.94 35.59
CA ILE A 191 35.11 -7.18 36.75
C ILE A 191 34.70 -5.69 36.64
N LEU A 192 34.47 -5.17 35.44
CA LEU A 192 34.08 -3.78 35.17
C LEU A 192 32.54 -3.52 35.22
N VAL A 193 31.76 -4.47 35.76
CA VAL A 193 30.28 -4.51 35.80
C VAL A 193 29.60 -3.40 36.64
N THR A 194 30.33 -2.37 37.09
CA THR A 194 29.73 -1.19 37.73
C THR A 194 29.17 -0.15 36.74
N MET A 195 29.44 -0.28 35.44
CA MET A 195 28.85 0.55 34.37
C MET A 195 28.19 -0.36 33.33
N SER A 196 26.85 -0.36 33.29
CA SER A 196 25.95 -0.93 32.27
C SER A 196 26.59 -1.87 31.22
N PRO A 197 26.20 -3.16 31.11
CA PRO A 197 26.88 -4.14 30.28
C PRO A 197 27.10 -3.63 28.85
N THR A 198 28.34 -3.76 28.39
CA THR A 198 28.79 -3.29 27.08
C THR A 198 28.18 -4.17 26.00
N ARG A 199 27.62 -3.55 24.96
CA ARG A 199 27.11 -4.27 23.79
C ARG A 199 28.30 -4.87 23.04
N ARG A 200 28.23 -6.15 22.64
CA ARG A 200 29.24 -6.75 21.74
C ARG A 200 29.35 -5.94 20.44
N PHE A 201 28.21 -5.67 19.81
CA PHE A 201 28.13 -4.84 18.62
C PHE A 201 27.68 -3.42 19.01
N ARG A 202 28.53 -2.43 18.76
CA ARG A 202 28.11 -1.02 18.82
C ARG A 202 27.08 -0.77 17.71
N ARG A 203 26.17 0.19 17.91
CA ARG A 203 25.12 0.49 16.93
C ARG A 203 25.66 0.81 15.53
N GLY A 204 26.77 1.56 15.45
CA GLY A 204 27.46 1.83 14.17
C GLY A 204 28.16 0.62 13.54
N CYS A 205 28.18 -0.54 14.21
CA CYS A 205 28.72 -1.81 13.70
C CYS A 205 27.61 -2.83 13.37
N ILE A 206 26.34 -2.42 13.44
CA ILE A 206 25.19 -3.23 13.03
C ILE A 206 24.68 -2.65 11.71
N VAL A 207 24.77 -3.43 10.65
CA VAL A 207 24.34 -3.04 9.30
C VAL A 207 23.16 -3.90 8.87
N ASN A 208 22.16 -3.28 8.25
CA ASN A 208 21.10 -3.97 7.52
C ASN A 208 21.21 -3.63 6.04
N ILE A 209 21.02 -4.63 5.19
CA ILE A 209 21.03 -4.51 3.74
C ILE A 209 19.72 -5.06 3.18
N ASP A 210 19.27 -4.48 2.08
CA ASP A 210 18.09 -4.94 1.35
C ASP A 210 18.15 -4.45 -0.09
N GLU A 211 17.62 -5.26 -1.00
CA GLU A 211 17.45 -4.97 -2.41
C GLU A 211 16.02 -4.53 -2.70
N THR A 212 15.85 -3.36 -3.31
CA THR A 212 14.55 -2.91 -3.80
C THR A 212 14.59 -2.64 -5.31
N PRO A 213 13.57 -3.09 -6.07
CA PRO A 213 13.43 -2.69 -7.46
C PRO A 213 13.13 -1.19 -7.56
N ILE A 214 13.72 -0.54 -8.56
CA ILE A 214 13.49 0.85 -8.94
C ILE A 214 13.01 0.90 -10.40
N PRO A 215 11.78 1.36 -10.65
CA PRO A 215 11.31 1.57 -12.02
C PRO A 215 11.97 2.81 -12.64
N PHE A 216 12.17 2.79 -13.95
CA PHE A 216 12.65 3.97 -14.68
C PHE A 216 11.60 5.08 -14.83
N GLU A 217 10.34 4.74 -14.58
CA GLU A 217 9.21 5.67 -14.63
C GLU A 217 8.31 5.44 -13.42
N TYR A 218 8.16 6.48 -12.60
CA TYR A 218 7.20 6.52 -11.53
C TYR A 218 5.89 7.02 -12.12
N LEU A 219 5.09 6.10 -12.66
CA LEU A 219 3.70 6.39 -13.02
C LEU A 219 2.84 6.43 -11.75
N ASP A 220 3.22 7.26 -10.79
CA ASP A 220 2.31 7.61 -9.72
C ASP A 220 1.18 8.38 -10.39
N GLY A 221 -0.02 7.78 -10.43
CA GLY A 221 -1.21 8.26 -11.14
C GLY A 221 -1.78 9.59 -10.63
N TYR A 222 -0.93 10.50 -10.17
CA TYR A 222 -1.23 11.85 -9.74
C TYR A 222 -0.64 12.83 -10.75
N THR A 223 -1.50 13.67 -11.31
CA THR A 223 -1.11 14.80 -12.16
C THR A 223 -1.89 16.03 -11.70
N TYR A 224 -1.28 17.20 -11.87
CA TYR A 224 -1.93 18.46 -11.56
C TYR A 224 -2.90 18.81 -12.67
N GLU A 225 -4.19 18.78 -12.35
CA GLU A 225 -5.27 19.11 -13.27
C GLU A 225 -6.28 20.06 -12.63
N VAL A 226 -7.02 20.76 -13.49
CA VAL A 226 -8.01 21.74 -13.01
C VAL A 226 -9.05 21.05 -12.13
N LYS A 227 -9.31 21.61 -10.96
CA LYS A 227 -10.29 21.09 -9.99
C LYS A 227 -11.66 20.93 -10.66
N GLY A 228 -12.10 19.68 -10.85
CA GLY A 228 -13.38 19.33 -11.49
C GLY A 228 -13.27 18.55 -12.81
N THR A 229 -12.06 18.30 -13.31
CA THR A 229 -11.83 17.47 -14.50
C THR A 229 -12.25 16.02 -14.22
N LYS A 230 -13.12 15.46 -15.09
CA LYS A 230 -13.76 14.14 -14.90
C LYS A 230 -12.91 12.95 -15.37
N THR A 231 -11.91 13.18 -16.19
CA THR A 231 -11.03 12.14 -16.73
C THR A 231 -9.65 12.73 -16.94
N ILE A 232 -8.68 12.12 -16.29
CA ILE A 232 -7.27 12.49 -16.36
C ILE A 232 -6.61 11.52 -17.35
N GLN A 233 -6.03 12.03 -18.43
CA GLN A 233 -5.31 11.21 -19.41
C GLN A 233 -3.81 11.45 -19.22
N GLY A 234 -3.10 10.44 -18.69
CA GLY A 234 -1.64 10.44 -18.64
C GLY A 234 -1.07 9.91 -19.95
N LYS A 235 -0.16 10.65 -20.58
CA LYS A 235 0.63 10.16 -21.71
C LYS A 235 1.88 9.49 -21.14
N SER A 236 1.94 8.16 -21.17
CA SER A 236 3.17 7.43 -20.86
C SER A 236 4.18 7.65 -21.99
N ASP A 237 5.41 8.00 -21.68
CA ASP A 237 6.49 7.93 -22.65
C ASP A 237 6.65 6.46 -23.04
N ARG A 238 6.59 6.12 -24.34
CA ARG A 238 6.83 4.79 -24.94
C ARG A 238 6.43 3.54 -24.10
N SER A 239 5.48 2.76 -24.59
CA SER A 239 5.14 1.42 -24.05
C SER A 239 6.38 0.55 -23.78
N GLY A 240 6.72 0.31 -22.51
CA GLY A 240 7.82 -0.58 -22.11
C GLY A 240 8.75 -0.08 -21.01
N TRP A 241 8.76 1.21 -20.65
CA TRP A 241 9.59 1.71 -19.54
C TRP A 241 9.17 1.16 -18.18
N ASN A 242 7.87 0.98 -17.95
CA ASN A 242 7.34 0.31 -16.75
C ASN A 242 7.87 -1.13 -16.57
N LYS A 243 8.41 -1.75 -17.62
CA LYS A 243 9.00 -3.09 -17.58
C LYS A 243 10.51 -3.08 -17.36
N ARG A 244 11.14 -1.89 -17.38
CA ARG A 244 12.59 -1.73 -17.15
C ARG A 244 12.78 -1.21 -15.74
N GLN A 245 13.46 -2.03 -14.94
CA GLN A 245 13.83 -1.72 -13.57
C GLN A 245 15.33 -1.88 -13.38
N ALA A 246 15.87 -1.11 -12.45
CA ALA A 246 17.16 -1.35 -11.84
C ALA A 246 16.94 -1.95 -10.45
N THR A 247 17.95 -2.62 -9.91
CA THR A 247 17.96 -2.99 -8.50
C THR A 247 18.76 -1.97 -7.71
N LEU A 248 18.16 -1.41 -6.66
CA LEU A 248 18.86 -0.60 -5.67
C LEU A 248 19.17 -1.45 -4.46
N ILE A 249 20.44 -1.48 -4.06
CA ILE A 249 20.87 -2.02 -2.77
C ILE A 249 21.06 -0.86 -1.81
N LEU A 250 20.33 -0.89 -0.70
CA LEU A 250 20.45 0.06 0.40
C LEU A 250 21.20 -0.57 1.56
N TYR A 251 22.01 0.26 2.23
CA TYR A 251 22.77 -0.11 3.40
C TYR A 251 22.45 0.88 4.52
N ILE A 252 21.99 0.42 5.68
CA ILE A 252 21.71 1.30 6.83
C ILE A 252 22.39 0.78 8.10
N PHE A 253 22.80 1.70 8.97
CA PHE A 253 23.48 1.38 10.23
C PHE A 253 22.57 1.68 11.42
N ALA A 254 22.66 0.90 12.49
CA ALA A 254 21.74 1.03 13.62
C ALA A 254 21.91 2.31 14.46
N ASP A 255 22.92 3.14 14.17
CA ASP A 255 23.08 4.49 14.73
C ASP A 255 22.55 5.59 13.80
N GLY A 256 22.00 5.23 12.64
CA GLY A 256 21.44 6.15 11.66
C GLY A 256 22.47 6.90 10.82
N ILE A 257 23.78 6.62 10.96
CA ILE A 257 24.83 7.30 10.22
C ILE A 257 25.15 6.50 8.95
N GLN A 258 24.96 7.13 7.80
CA GLN A 258 25.27 6.54 6.49
C GLN A 258 26.80 6.45 6.29
N ARG A 259 27.31 5.24 6.06
CA ARG A 259 28.76 4.98 5.85
C ARG A 259 29.10 4.37 4.51
N LEU A 260 28.10 3.77 3.85
CA LEU A 260 28.23 3.18 2.52
C LEU A 260 27.33 3.95 1.55
N LYS A 261 27.80 4.10 0.31
CA LYS A 261 26.97 4.63 -0.77
C LYS A 261 25.96 3.57 -1.20
N PRO A 262 24.72 3.94 -1.56
CA PRO A 262 23.81 3.00 -2.21
C PRO A 262 24.43 2.44 -3.50
N LYS A 263 24.02 1.24 -3.89
CA LYS A 263 24.44 0.62 -5.16
C LYS A 263 23.25 0.45 -6.09
N VAL A 264 23.40 0.86 -7.34
CA VAL A 264 22.38 0.65 -8.38
C VAL A 264 22.92 -0.34 -9.41
N ILE A 265 22.19 -1.43 -9.63
CA ILE A 265 22.50 -2.43 -10.64
C ILE A 265 21.56 -2.22 -11.83
N PHE A 266 22.14 -1.87 -12.97
CA PHE A 266 21.41 -1.76 -14.23
C PHE A 266 21.59 -3.03 -15.07
N HIS A 267 20.58 -3.32 -15.89
CA HIS A 267 20.71 -4.33 -16.94
C HIS A 267 21.76 -3.87 -17.97
N GLY A 268 22.80 -4.66 -18.19
CA GLY A 268 23.85 -4.40 -19.17
C GLY A 268 25.00 -5.40 -19.06
N LYS A 269 25.82 -5.51 -20.12
CA LYS A 269 26.99 -6.39 -20.07
C LYS A 269 28.06 -5.79 -19.14
N PRO A 270 28.64 -6.56 -18.20
CA PRO A 270 29.69 -6.08 -17.29
C PRO A 270 30.92 -5.49 -18.03
N GLU A 271 31.31 -6.11 -19.15
CA GLU A 271 32.42 -5.68 -20.02
C GLU A 271 32.00 -4.61 -21.06
N GLY A 272 30.83 -4.03 -20.91
CA GLY A 272 30.30 -3.05 -21.87
C GLY A 272 30.94 -1.67 -21.70
N GLN A 273 31.03 -0.93 -22.81
CA GLN A 273 31.45 0.48 -22.82
C GLN A 273 30.42 1.43 -22.15
N ILE A 274 29.38 0.90 -21.51
CA ILE A 274 28.28 1.71 -20.96
C ILE A 274 28.82 2.64 -19.88
N PHE A 275 29.52 2.09 -18.88
CA PHE A 275 30.09 2.88 -17.79
C PHE A 275 31.18 3.84 -18.30
N GLU A 276 31.99 3.43 -19.27
CA GLU A 276 33.00 4.30 -19.88
C GLU A 276 32.38 5.52 -20.58
N ASN A 277 31.26 5.32 -21.27
CA ASN A 277 30.61 6.34 -22.08
C ASN A 277 29.72 7.31 -21.28
N GLU A 278 29.21 6.90 -20.11
CA GLU A 278 28.24 7.70 -19.36
C GLU A 278 28.51 7.78 -17.84
N GLY A 279 29.46 7.05 -17.29
CA GLY A 279 29.73 6.98 -15.86
C GLY A 279 30.10 8.32 -15.23
N TYR A 280 30.75 9.21 -16.00
CA TYR A 280 31.07 10.58 -15.56
C TYR A 280 29.83 11.48 -15.40
N LEU A 281 28.65 11.05 -15.90
CA LEU A 281 27.38 11.74 -15.71
C LEU A 281 26.63 11.28 -14.45
N TYR A 282 27.04 10.16 -13.86
CA TYR A 282 26.40 9.59 -12.68
C TYR A 282 26.69 10.41 -11.42
N SER A 283 25.74 10.37 -10.49
CA SER A 283 25.95 10.99 -9.19
C SER A 283 27.16 10.36 -8.48
N PRO A 284 28.11 11.15 -7.97
CA PRO A 284 29.26 10.65 -7.23
C PRO A 284 28.87 9.98 -5.90
N ASP A 285 27.64 10.19 -5.42
CA ASP A 285 27.14 9.65 -4.15
C ASP A 285 26.50 8.26 -4.29
N VAL A 286 26.55 7.65 -5.49
CA VAL A 286 25.99 6.34 -5.80
C VAL A 286 27.06 5.48 -6.49
N THR A 287 27.11 4.19 -6.17
CA THR A 287 27.92 3.23 -6.95
C THR A 287 27.02 2.53 -7.97
N VAL A 288 27.56 2.24 -9.16
CA VAL A 288 26.78 1.66 -10.26
C VAL A 288 27.47 0.41 -10.78
N GLU A 289 26.69 -0.65 -10.94
CA GLU A 289 27.13 -1.92 -11.54
C GLU A 289 26.22 -2.31 -12.71
N PHE A 290 26.75 -3.14 -13.60
CA PHE A 290 26.01 -3.69 -14.73
C PHE A 290 26.11 -5.21 -14.77
N ASN A 291 24.97 -5.88 -14.93
CA ASN A 291 24.96 -7.30 -15.27
C ASN A 291 23.74 -7.66 -16.14
N ASP A 292 23.72 -8.89 -16.65
CA ASP A 292 22.71 -9.34 -17.62
C ASP A 292 21.31 -9.51 -17.00
N THR A 293 21.16 -9.48 -15.67
CA THR A 293 19.88 -9.72 -15.00
C THR A 293 19.32 -8.46 -14.31
N ALA A 294 20.16 -7.44 -14.08
CA ALA A 294 19.93 -6.31 -13.19
C ALA A 294 19.67 -6.66 -11.72
N TYR A 295 19.94 -7.90 -11.29
CA TYR A 295 19.77 -8.34 -9.91
C TYR A 295 21.12 -8.54 -9.21
N ASN A 296 21.12 -8.55 -7.89
CA ASN A 296 22.32 -8.92 -7.13
C ASN A 296 22.65 -10.41 -7.34
N ASN A 297 23.93 -10.75 -7.18
CA ASN A 297 24.41 -12.14 -7.32
C ASN A 297 25.61 -12.37 -6.39
N GLU A 298 26.06 -13.63 -6.29
CA GLU A 298 27.16 -14.00 -5.39
C GLU A 298 28.48 -13.27 -5.69
N GLU A 299 28.78 -13.02 -6.97
CA GLU A 299 30.00 -12.33 -7.36
C GLU A 299 30.00 -10.86 -6.92
N LEU A 300 28.91 -10.14 -7.22
CA LEU A 300 28.72 -8.75 -6.78
C LEU A 300 28.67 -8.64 -5.26
N PHE A 301 28.03 -9.61 -4.59
CA PHE A 301 27.94 -9.62 -3.14
C PHE A 301 29.32 -9.82 -2.48
N ARG A 302 30.12 -10.79 -2.97
CA ARG A 302 31.51 -10.98 -2.50
C ARG A 302 32.39 -9.78 -2.80
N TYR A 303 32.24 -9.16 -3.97
CA TYR A 303 32.96 -7.93 -4.30
C TYR A 303 32.64 -6.81 -3.30
N TRP A 304 31.35 -6.61 -3.00
CA TRP A 304 30.92 -5.63 -2.00
C TRP A 304 31.49 -5.93 -0.61
N ILE A 305 31.47 -7.19 -0.16
CA ILE A 305 32.07 -7.59 1.12
C ILE A 305 33.55 -7.21 1.17
N ALA A 306 34.30 -7.56 0.13
CA ALA A 306 35.75 -7.40 0.10
C ALA A 306 36.21 -5.95 -0.08
N ASN A 307 35.50 -5.15 -0.90
CA ASN A 307 35.98 -3.84 -1.36
C ASN A 307 35.24 -2.65 -0.75
N GLU A 308 34.01 -2.84 -0.25
CA GLU A 308 33.19 -1.75 0.29
C GLU A 308 32.94 -1.94 1.77
N LEU A 309 32.36 -3.08 2.16
CA LEU A 309 32.05 -3.37 3.56
C LEU A 309 33.33 -3.48 4.38
N ALA A 310 34.33 -4.24 3.94
CA ALA A 310 35.57 -4.45 4.69
C ALA A 310 36.32 -3.16 5.03
N VAL A 311 36.25 -2.16 4.15
CA VAL A 311 36.94 -0.87 4.30
C VAL A 311 36.41 -0.09 5.51
N ILE A 312 35.13 -0.26 5.86
CA ILE A 312 34.50 0.45 6.97
C ILE A 312 34.51 -0.34 8.30
N LEU A 313 35.00 -1.58 8.32
CA LEU A 313 34.94 -2.44 9.51
C LEU A 313 35.94 -2.04 10.60
N ASP A 314 36.97 -1.23 10.29
CA ASP A 314 37.93 -0.67 11.28
C ASP A 314 38.42 -1.69 12.33
N GLY A 315 38.61 -2.95 11.93
CA GLY A 315 39.03 -4.07 12.79
C GLY A 315 38.03 -4.53 13.88
N LYS A 316 36.84 -3.93 13.95
CA LYS A 316 35.78 -4.19 14.94
C LYS A 316 34.88 -5.34 14.52
N GLU A 317 34.25 -5.99 15.49
CA GLU A 317 33.20 -6.97 15.21
C GLU A 317 31.94 -6.29 14.71
N HIS A 318 31.36 -6.85 13.65
CA HIS A 318 30.15 -6.32 13.01
C HIS A 318 29.04 -7.36 13.01
N MET A 319 27.80 -6.88 12.96
CA MET A 319 26.62 -7.69 12.71
C MET A 319 25.99 -7.28 11.39
N LEU A 320 25.82 -8.23 10.47
CA LEU A 320 25.17 -8.03 9.18
C LEU A 320 23.80 -8.70 9.20
N VAL A 321 22.76 -7.89 9.12
CA VAL A 321 21.36 -8.31 9.09
C VAL A 321 20.85 -8.24 7.67
N MET A 322 20.31 -9.34 7.16
CA MET A 322 19.78 -9.42 5.79
C MET A 322 18.70 -10.48 5.70
N ASP A 323 17.90 -10.42 4.67
CA ASP A 323 16.99 -11.50 4.30
C ASP A 323 17.76 -12.71 3.74
N VAL A 324 17.03 -13.75 3.37
CA VAL A 324 17.62 -15.00 2.91
C VAL A 324 17.45 -15.11 1.40
N ALA A 325 18.57 -14.99 0.69
CA ALA A 325 18.73 -15.36 -0.70
C ALA A 325 19.76 -16.50 -0.82
N SER A 326 19.67 -17.30 -1.90
CA SER A 326 20.54 -18.46 -2.11
C SER A 326 22.03 -18.10 -2.04
N PHE A 327 22.39 -16.96 -2.63
CA PHE A 327 23.76 -16.46 -2.68
C PHE A 327 24.25 -15.83 -1.35
N HIS A 328 23.37 -15.52 -0.40
CA HIS A 328 23.78 -15.07 0.95
C HIS A 328 24.30 -16.22 1.82
N THR A 329 23.92 -17.46 1.48
CA THR A 329 24.11 -18.63 2.34
C THR A 329 25.16 -19.62 1.83
N THR A 330 25.89 -19.30 0.78
CA THR A 330 26.98 -20.17 0.30
C THR A 330 28.12 -20.24 1.33
N ASP A 331 28.78 -21.39 1.40
CA ASP A 331 29.87 -21.60 2.36
C ASP A 331 30.99 -20.57 2.18
N ASP A 332 31.31 -20.22 0.93
CA ASP A 332 32.34 -19.22 0.60
C ASP A 332 31.97 -17.84 1.15
N VAL A 333 30.72 -17.40 0.96
CA VAL A 333 30.24 -16.11 1.49
C VAL A 333 30.24 -16.10 3.02
N LEU A 334 29.72 -17.16 3.65
CA LEU A 334 29.69 -17.27 5.11
C LEU A 334 31.10 -17.35 5.70
N GLN A 335 32.04 -18.02 5.04
CA GLN A 335 33.43 -18.11 5.45
C GLN A 335 34.15 -16.76 5.32
N ASP A 336 33.93 -16.03 4.21
CA ASP A 336 34.52 -14.70 4.02
C ASP A 336 34.05 -13.71 5.10
N LEU A 337 32.73 -13.65 5.36
CA LEU A 337 32.16 -12.83 6.43
C LEU A 337 32.73 -13.17 7.80
N ARG A 338 32.83 -14.47 8.14
CA ARG A 338 33.42 -14.93 9.41
C ARG A 338 34.89 -14.52 9.53
N SER A 339 35.68 -14.67 8.47
CA SER A 339 37.10 -14.30 8.45
C SER A 339 37.32 -12.80 8.75
N ARG A 340 36.33 -11.97 8.39
CA ARG A 340 36.31 -10.52 8.60
C ARG A 340 35.65 -10.09 9.92
N LYS A 341 35.34 -11.03 10.82
CA LYS A 341 34.65 -10.79 12.10
C LYS A 341 33.23 -10.19 11.92
N ILE A 342 32.56 -10.54 10.83
CA ILE A 342 31.15 -10.22 10.61
C ILE A 342 30.30 -11.41 11.05
N THR A 343 29.42 -11.18 12.01
CA THR A 343 28.40 -12.15 12.42
C THR A 343 27.14 -11.90 11.59
N THR A 344 26.67 -12.92 10.86
CA THR A 344 25.43 -12.82 10.09
C THR A 344 24.20 -13.04 10.97
N ALA A 345 23.14 -12.31 10.67
CA ALA A 345 21.82 -12.48 11.27
C ALA A 345 20.77 -12.50 10.15
N LEU A 346 20.50 -13.71 9.65
CA LEU A 346 19.52 -13.89 8.58
C LEU A 346 18.10 -13.79 9.12
N ILE A 347 17.29 -13.00 8.44
CA ILE A 347 15.87 -12.85 8.75
C ILE A 347 15.12 -14.07 8.23
N PRO A 348 14.28 -14.72 9.06
CA PRO A 348 13.54 -15.89 8.63
C PRO A 348 12.63 -15.63 7.41
N PRO A 349 12.45 -16.62 6.51
CA PRO A 349 11.56 -16.49 5.36
C PRO A 349 10.14 -16.08 5.75
N GLY A 350 9.61 -15.10 5.02
CA GLY A 350 8.29 -14.51 5.25
C GLY A 350 8.23 -13.48 6.39
N CYS A 351 9.36 -13.20 7.06
CA CYS A 351 9.42 -12.25 8.18
C CYS A 351 10.08 -10.91 7.83
N THR A 352 10.44 -10.65 6.58
CA THR A 352 11.14 -9.43 6.14
C THR A 352 10.39 -8.16 6.56
N SER A 353 9.11 -8.06 6.19
CA SER A 353 8.19 -6.98 6.63
C SER A 353 7.94 -6.84 8.14
N LEU A 354 8.46 -7.76 8.97
CA LEU A 354 8.31 -7.77 10.43
C LEU A 354 9.63 -7.45 11.13
N LEU A 355 10.75 -7.94 10.59
CA LEU A 355 12.05 -7.97 11.25
C LEU A 355 13.16 -7.24 10.48
N GLN A 356 12.94 -6.85 9.22
CA GLN A 356 13.91 -6.11 8.40
C GLN A 356 13.71 -4.61 8.59
N PRO A 357 14.67 -3.88 9.19
CA PRO A 357 14.55 -2.44 9.40
C PRO A 357 14.27 -1.64 8.12
N LEU A 358 14.86 -2.07 6.99
CA LEU A 358 14.58 -1.49 5.68
C LEU A 358 13.09 -1.62 5.33
N ASP A 359 12.48 -2.81 5.40
CA ASP A 359 11.07 -3.01 5.04
C ASP A 359 10.05 -2.54 6.07
N THR A 360 10.37 -2.56 7.36
CA THR A 360 9.40 -2.15 8.39
C THR A 360 9.16 -0.65 8.35
N THR A 361 10.20 0.13 8.07
CA THR A 361 10.19 1.57 8.37
C THR A 361 10.80 2.44 7.27
N VAL A 362 11.89 2.02 6.62
CA VAL A 362 12.70 2.92 5.75
C VAL A 362 12.26 2.89 4.29
N ASN A 363 12.02 1.71 3.71
CA ASN A 363 11.74 1.52 2.28
C ASN A 363 10.49 2.28 1.83
N LYS A 364 9.45 2.34 2.66
CA LYS A 364 8.21 3.06 2.32
C LYS A 364 8.44 4.57 2.11
N PRO A 365 8.96 5.34 3.10
CA PRO A 365 9.27 6.74 2.87
C PRO A 365 10.38 6.93 1.83
N PHE A 366 11.36 6.03 1.75
CA PHE A 366 12.41 6.11 0.73
C PHE A 366 11.88 6.03 -0.70
N LYS A 367 10.98 5.09 -0.99
CA LYS A 367 10.29 4.97 -2.29
C LYS A 367 9.49 6.23 -2.64
N GLN A 368 8.85 6.85 -1.65
CA GLN A 368 8.18 8.13 -1.85
C GLN A 368 9.20 9.24 -2.20
N TRP A 369 10.33 9.31 -1.51
CA TRP A 369 11.36 10.31 -1.80
C TRP A 369 12.02 10.10 -3.15
N LEU A 370 12.19 8.85 -3.60
CA LEU A 370 12.64 8.54 -4.96
C LEU A 370 11.67 9.09 -6.01
N ALA A 371 10.37 8.86 -5.83
CA ALA A 371 9.34 9.37 -6.75
C ALA A 371 9.31 10.91 -6.78
N GLU A 372 9.37 11.56 -5.61
CA GLU A 372 9.46 13.01 -5.49
C GLU A 372 10.73 13.57 -6.17
N ALA A 373 11.89 12.95 -5.93
CA ALA A 373 13.15 13.35 -6.55
C ALA A 373 13.13 13.15 -8.07
N ALA A 374 12.53 12.07 -8.56
CA ALA A 374 12.37 11.81 -9.99
C ALA A 374 11.46 12.86 -10.64
N PHE A 375 10.36 13.23 -9.99
CA PHE A 375 9.49 14.31 -10.44
C PHE A 375 10.25 15.64 -10.54
N THR A 376 10.97 16.03 -9.50
CA THR A 376 11.79 17.26 -9.50
C THR A 376 12.87 17.23 -10.59
N TYR A 377 13.53 16.10 -10.80
CA TYR A 377 14.54 15.97 -11.85
C TYR A 377 13.94 16.18 -13.24
N VAL A 378 12.78 15.58 -13.51
CA VAL A 378 12.07 15.74 -14.79
C VAL A 378 11.63 17.19 -14.98
N GLU A 379 11.05 17.84 -13.97
CA GLU A 379 10.63 19.25 -14.04
C GLU A 379 11.79 20.19 -14.38
N GLN A 380 12.99 19.92 -13.83
CA GLN A 380 14.18 20.73 -14.09
C GLN A 380 14.79 20.51 -15.49
N HIS A 381 14.71 19.29 -16.03
CA HIS A 381 15.42 18.91 -17.27
C HIS A 381 14.50 18.78 -18.49
N ASP A 382 13.19 18.80 -18.28
CA ASP A 382 12.15 18.80 -19.31
C ASP A 382 10.91 19.60 -18.87
N PRO A 383 11.06 20.91 -18.58
CA PRO A 383 9.96 21.74 -18.07
C PRO A 383 8.77 21.82 -19.05
N ASP A 384 9.04 21.70 -20.35
CA ASP A 384 8.03 21.77 -21.41
C ASP A 384 7.41 20.39 -21.75
N GLY A 385 7.91 19.30 -21.14
CA GLY A 385 7.44 17.94 -21.40
C GLY A 385 7.66 17.44 -22.84
N THR A 386 8.70 17.94 -23.51
CA THR A 386 8.99 17.65 -24.92
C THR A 386 10.23 16.78 -25.10
N LYS A 387 11.05 16.60 -24.06
CA LYS A 387 12.29 15.82 -24.12
C LYS A 387 11.97 14.36 -24.40
N LYS A 388 12.65 13.81 -25.41
CA LYS A 388 12.66 12.37 -25.67
C LYS A 388 13.72 11.72 -24.81
N TRP A 389 13.31 11.14 -23.69
CA TRP A 389 14.21 10.45 -22.77
C TRP A 389 14.82 9.19 -23.40
N SER A 390 16.16 9.12 -23.42
CA SER A 390 16.92 7.92 -23.77
C SER A 390 17.12 6.99 -22.56
N VAL A 391 17.66 5.79 -22.80
CA VAL A 391 17.99 4.85 -21.71
C VAL A 391 19.11 5.43 -20.83
N GLN A 392 20.11 6.06 -21.44
CA GLN A 392 21.17 6.78 -20.75
C GLN A 392 20.60 7.88 -19.86
N ASP A 393 19.71 8.74 -20.38
CA ASP A 393 19.09 9.81 -19.58
C ASP A 393 18.38 9.25 -18.34
N LYS A 394 17.65 8.13 -18.49
CA LYS A 394 16.93 7.49 -17.36
C LYS A 394 17.88 6.86 -16.34
N ARG A 395 18.99 6.25 -16.76
CA ARG A 395 20.02 5.75 -15.82
C ARG A 395 20.66 6.90 -15.06
N VAL A 396 21.07 7.96 -15.77
CA VAL A 396 21.62 9.17 -15.15
C VAL A 396 20.64 9.75 -14.13
N MET A 397 19.39 10.00 -14.55
CA MET A 397 18.31 10.44 -13.66
C MET A 397 18.18 9.53 -12.42
N THR A 398 18.18 8.20 -12.62
CA THR A 398 18.08 7.24 -11.51
C THR A 398 19.20 7.44 -10.49
N THR A 399 20.46 7.63 -10.92
CA THR A 399 21.57 7.86 -9.97
C THR A 399 21.42 9.16 -9.19
N HIS A 400 20.96 10.25 -9.82
CA HIS A 400 20.75 11.54 -9.15
C HIS A 400 19.55 11.51 -8.19
N THR A 401 18.48 10.82 -8.56
CA THR A 401 17.27 10.67 -7.73
C THR A 401 17.54 9.80 -6.50
N VAL A 402 18.30 8.71 -6.65
CA VAL A 402 18.78 7.89 -5.53
C VAL A 402 19.66 8.71 -4.60
N ALA A 403 20.60 9.49 -5.13
CA ALA A 403 21.46 10.36 -4.30
C ALA A 403 20.63 11.37 -3.48
N ALA A 404 19.64 12.01 -4.10
CA ALA A 404 18.75 12.95 -3.43
C ALA A 404 17.92 12.26 -2.32
N ALA A 405 17.38 11.08 -2.58
CA ALA A 405 16.64 10.30 -1.58
C ALA A 405 17.55 9.84 -0.43
N CYS A 406 18.78 9.41 -0.71
CA CYS A 406 19.77 9.04 0.31
C CYS A 406 20.22 10.23 1.16
N LYS A 407 20.34 11.42 0.58
CA LYS A 407 20.60 12.65 1.34
C LYS A 407 19.47 12.92 2.34
N ARG A 408 18.21 12.76 1.92
CA ARG A 408 17.06 12.93 2.83
C ARG A 408 16.99 11.85 3.92
N LEU A 409 17.47 10.64 3.62
CA LEU A 409 17.60 9.57 4.62
C LEU A 409 18.67 9.90 5.66
N SER A 410 19.83 10.45 5.26
CA SER A 410 20.91 10.81 6.18
C SER A 410 20.56 11.96 7.12
N GLU A 411 19.59 12.80 6.74
CA GLU A 411 19.00 13.84 7.58
C GLU A 411 18.03 13.28 8.64
N GLN A 412 17.75 11.97 8.63
CA GLN A 412 16.79 11.30 9.53
C GLN A 412 17.42 10.09 10.28
N PRO A 413 18.50 10.30 11.06
CA PRO A 413 19.18 9.21 11.76
C PRO A 413 18.29 8.50 12.81
N ASP A 414 17.31 9.21 13.38
CA ASP A 414 16.37 8.65 14.34
C ASP A 414 15.38 7.68 13.69
N LEU A 415 14.97 7.91 12.44
CA LEU A 415 14.09 7.01 11.69
C LEU A 415 14.75 5.63 11.58
N VAL A 416 16.02 5.62 11.17
CA VAL A 416 16.83 4.42 11.03
C VAL A 416 17.09 3.78 12.39
N SER A 417 17.58 4.54 13.37
CA SER A 417 17.90 4.03 14.70
C SER A 417 16.69 3.38 15.38
N ASN A 418 15.51 3.98 15.24
CA ASN A 418 14.27 3.43 15.77
C ASN A 418 13.82 2.18 15.02
N ALA A 419 14.01 2.08 13.70
CA ALA A 419 13.69 0.88 12.95
C ALA A 419 14.43 -0.37 13.49
N PHE A 420 15.73 -0.24 13.76
CA PHE A 420 16.51 -1.33 14.37
C PHE A 420 16.07 -1.68 15.79
N LEU A 421 15.67 -0.68 16.60
CA LEU A 421 15.17 -0.91 17.96
C LEU A 421 13.83 -1.63 17.95
N GLN A 422 12.91 -1.18 17.10
CA GLN A 422 11.57 -1.76 16.96
C GLN A 422 11.63 -3.21 16.47
N CYS A 423 12.56 -3.53 15.57
CA CYS A 423 12.83 -4.90 15.11
C CYS A 423 13.55 -5.78 16.14
N GLY A 424 13.92 -5.24 17.31
CA GLY A 424 14.64 -5.99 18.35
C GLY A 424 16.11 -6.29 18.02
N ILE A 425 16.68 -5.64 16.99
CA ILE A 425 18.03 -5.91 16.49
C ILE A 425 19.09 -5.15 17.29
N SER A 426 18.83 -3.87 17.60
CA SER A 426 19.78 -2.99 18.31
C SER A 426 19.43 -2.78 19.78
N ILE A 427 18.56 -3.62 20.36
CA ILE A 427 18.19 -3.58 21.79
C ILE A 427 19.35 -3.96 22.69
N ARG A 428 19.32 -3.54 23.96
CA ARG A 428 20.38 -3.91 24.91
C ARG A 428 20.28 -5.40 25.24
N PRO A 429 21.41 -6.13 25.32
CA PRO A 429 21.39 -7.56 25.63
C PRO A 429 20.92 -7.88 27.06
N ASP A 430 20.95 -6.88 27.96
CA ASP A 430 20.55 -6.95 29.37
C ASP A 430 19.03 -6.86 29.62
N GLY A 431 18.21 -6.75 28.57
CA GLY A 431 16.76 -6.66 28.68
C GLY A 431 16.22 -5.25 28.95
N SER A 432 17.07 -4.26 29.23
CA SER A 432 16.64 -2.90 29.60
C SER A 432 15.97 -2.09 28.48
N GLN A 433 15.85 -2.65 27.27
CA GLN A 433 15.22 -2.02 26.11
C GLN A 433 14.18 -2.92 25.43
N ASP A 434 13.71 -3.96 26.09
CA ASP A 434 12.75 -4.92 25.50
C ASP A 434 11.38 -4.28 25.29
N ASP A 435 11.07 -3.29 26.13
CA ASP A 435 9.89 -2.44 26.02
C ASP A 435 9.84 -1.63 24.72
N LYS A 436 10.98 -1.47 24.01
CA LYS A 436 11.10 -0.72 22.76
C LYS A 436 10.80 -1.56 21.51
N ILE A 437 10.71 -2.87 21.65
CA ILE A 437 10.41 -3.77 20.54
C ILE A 437 8.96 -3.55 20.11
N ARG A 438 8.75 -3.40 18.81
CA ARG A 438 7.45 -3.15 18.18
C ARG A 438 7.39 -3.92 16.86
N ILE A 439 7.03 -5.19 16.95
CA ILE A 439 6.82 -6.05 15.77
C ILE A 439 5.35 -5.97 15.38
N LYS A 440 5.10 -5.71 14.10
CA LYS A 440 3.73 -5.59 13.58
C LYS A 440 2.98 -6.92 13.76
N ASP A 441 1.72 -6.84 14.19
CA ASP A 441 0.83 -8.00 14.35
C ASP A 441 1.31 -9.04 15.40
N VAL A 442 2.34 -8.71 16.19
CA VAL A 442 2.83 -9.52 17.31
C VAL A 442 2.63 -8.71 18.61
N PRO A 443 1.77 -9.18 19.55
CA PRO A 443 1.58 -8.52 20.83
C PRO A 443 2.89 -8.44 21.63
N ALA A 444 3.09 -7.36 22.39
CA ALA A 444 4.30 -7.19 23.19
C ALA A 444 4.46 -8.30 24.25
N GLU A 445 3.35 -8.80 24.76
CA GLU A 445 3.27 -9.89 25.74
C GLU A 445 3.63 -11.25 25.13
N ALA A 446 3.58 -11.38 23.80
CA ALA A 446 3.96 -12.58 23.08
C ALA A 446 5.47 -12.65 22.82
N ILE A 447 6.21 -11.56 23.07
CA ILE A 447 7.67 -11.54 22.95
C ILE A 447 8.28 -12.26 24.14
N ASP A 448 8.96 -13.37 23.88
CA ASP A 448 9.54 -14.22 24.91
C ASP A 448 11.02 -14.47 24.67
N PHE A 449 11.86 -14.00 25.59
CA PHE A 449 13.30 -14.21 25.59
C PHE A 449 13.76 -15.43 26.40
N SER A 450 12.86 -16.26 26.91
CA SER A 450 13.23 -17.50 27.61
C SER A 450 14.14 -18.38 26.74
N ASN A 451 15.15 -19.01 27.36
CA ASN A 451 16.12 -19.88 26.68
C ASN A 451 16.89 -19.22 25.53
N TRP A 452 17.07 -17.89 25.55
CA TRP A 452 17.81 -17.19 24.50
C TRP A 452 19.23 -17.71 24.30
N GLU A 453 19.86 -18.25 25.35
CA GLU A 453 21.22 -18.79 25.33
C GLU A 453 21.38 -19.98 24.37
N LYS A 454 20.28 -20.70 24.11
CA LYS A 454 20.24 -21.89 23.25
C LYS A 454 19.72 -21.60 21.84
N ALA A 455 19.32 -20.35 21.56
CA ALA A 455 18.67 -20.02 20.29
C ALA A 455 19.67 -20.03 19.13
N GLU A 456 19.40 -20.84 18.12
CA GLU A 456 20.19 -20.90 16.90
C GLU A 456 19.54 -20.08 15.79
N GLN A 457 20.35 -19.75 14.78
CA GLN A 457 19.86 -19.10 13.59
C GLN A 457 18.82 -20.01 12.92
N ALA A 458 17.72 -19.45 12.45
CA ALA A 458 16.67 -20.26 11.81
C ALA A 458 17.25 -21.04 10.62
N VAL A 459 17.01 -22.35 10.60
CA VAL A 459 17.35 -23.19 9.44
C VAL A 459 16.38 -22.83 8.33
N VAL A 460 16.92 -22.32 7.23
CA VAL A 460 16.13 -22.01 6.04
C VAL A 460 16.12 -23.25 5.16
N ASN A 461 14.93 -23.82 4.95
CA ASN A 461 14.81 -24.93 4.02
C ASN A 461 15.04 -24.42 2.59
N ALA A 462 15.70 -25.24 1.75
CA ALA A 462 16.05 -24.87 0.39
C ALA A 462 14.84 -24.45 -0.48
N TYR A 463 13.64 -24.92 -0.15
CA TYR A 463 12.39 -24.56 -0.84
C TYR A 463 11.81 -23.19 -0.41
N GLU A 464 12.27 -22.60 0.69
CA GLU A 464 11.85 -21.26 1.18
C GLU A 464 12.80 -20.15 0.70
N ILE A 465 13.88 -20.52 0.02
CA ILE A 465 14.81 -19.57 -0.58
C ILE A 465 14.16 -19.00 -1.83
N VAL A 466 14.05 -17.68 -1.90
CA VAL A 466 13.51 -16.99 -3.07
C VAL A 466 14.50 -17.18 -4.22
N ASP A 467 14.05 -17.85 -5.29
CA ASP A 467 14.83 -18.00 -6.52
C ASP A 467 14.98 -16.64 -7.23
N GLN A 468 16.08 -16.44 -7.95
CA GLN A 468 16.57 -15.17 -8.52
C GLN A 468 15.59 -14.43 -9.46
N LEU A 469 14.40 -14.98 -9.71
CA LEU A 469 13.53 -14.62 -10.84
C LEU A 469 12.06 -14.42 -10.51
N CYS A 470 11.62 -14.52 -9.26
CA CYS A 470 10.19 -14.55 -8.93
C CYS A 470 9.68 -13.32 -8.15
N ASP A 471 9.98 -12.13 -8.66
CA ASP A 471 9.06 -10.98 -8.51
C ASP A 471 8.15 -10.92 -9.75
N ASP A 472 7.43 -12.01 -10.02
CA ASP A 472 6.16 -11.87 -10.72
C ASP A 472 5.22 -11.23 -9.70
N GLU A 473 5.17 -9.89 -9.67
CA GLU A 473 3.94 -9.23 -9.26
C GLU A 473 2.85 -9.90 -10.08
N GLU A 474 2.04 -10.73 -9.44
CA GLU A 474 0.88 -11.38 -10.03
C GLU A 474 -0.03 -10.24 -10.47
N ILE A 475 0.18 -9.76 -11.72
CA ILE A 475 -0.69 -8.82 -12.38
C ILE A 475 -2.03 -9.54 -12.35
N THR A 476 -2.94 -9.06 -11.50
CA THR A 476 -4.35 -9.41 -11.63
C THR A 476 -4.78 -8.83 -12.97
N VAL A 477 -4.58 -9.62 -14.03
CA VAL A 477 -4.99 -9.29 -15.39
C VAL A 477 -6.51 -9.17 -15.29
N SER A 478 -7.03 -7.95 -15.39
CA SER A 478 -8.47 -7.79 -15.52
C SER A 478 -8.92 -8.52 -16.80
N GLU A 479 -10.15 -9.01 -16.86
CA GLU A 479 -10.67 -9.64 -18.10
C GLU A 479 -10.49 -8.72 -19.33
N ASP A 480 -10.48 -7.39 -19.10
CA ASP A 480 -10.20 -6.39 -20.12
C ASP A 480 -8.72 -6.38 -20.58
N ASP A 481 -7.75 -6.60 -19.67
CA ASP A 481 -6.32 -6.59 -19.99
C ASP A 481 -5.85 -7.83 -20.76
N LEU A 482 -6.42 -9.01 -20.46
CA LEU A 482 -6.11 -10.26 -21.18
C LEU A 482 -6.55 -10.15 -22.64
N THR A 483 -7.75 -9.61 -22.83
CA THR A 483 -8.36 -9.37 -24.13
C THR A 483 -7.54 -8.38 -24.96
N ILE A 484 -7.04 -7.30 -24.33
CA ILE A 484 -6.17 -6.31 -24.98
C ILE A 484 -4.84 -6.95 -25.37
N ALA A 485 -4.20 -7.70 -24.47
CA ALA A 485 -2.92 -8.37 -24.72
C ALA A 485 -3.02 -9.34 -25.91
N LEU A 486 -4.03 -10.21 -25.95
CA LEU A 486 -4.21 -11.17 -27.05
C LEU A 486 -4.53 -10.49 -28.38
N LYS A 487 -5.23 -9.35 -28.37
CA LYS A 487 -5.47 -8.53 -29.58
C LYS A 487 -4.20 -7.93 -30.18
N THR A 488 -3.18 -7.66 -29.36
CA THR A 488 -1.90 -7.09 -29.83
C THR A 488 -0.95 -8.12 -30.46
N LEU A 489 -1.09 -9.41 -30.14
CA LEU A 489 -0.24 -10.48 -30.69
C LEU A 489 -0.45 -10.70 -32.19
N ARG A 490 0.58 -11.16 -32.91
CA ARG A 490 0.45 -11.52 -34.33
C ARG A 490 -0.27 -12.87 -34.44
N ILE A 491 -0.86 -13.14 -35.61
CA ILE A 491 -1.58 -14.40 -35.86
C ILE A 491 -0.64 -15.61 -35.70
N THR A 492 0.64 -15.47 -36.03
CA THR A 492 1.67 -16.49 -35.82
C THR A 492 1.82 -16.84 -34.35
N ASP A 493 1.98 -15.82 -33.51
CA ASP A 493 2.19 -15.95 -32.07
C ASP A 493 0.94 -16.55 -31.40
N LEU A 494 -0.26 -16.14 -31.83
CA LEU A 494 -1.54 -16.71 -31.36
C LEU A 494 -1.70 -18.19 -31.74
N LYS A 495 -1.29 -18.59 -32.95
CA LYS A 495 -1.33 -19.99 -33.38
C LYS A 495 -0.32 -20.85 -32.61
N GLU A 496 0.84 -20.31 -32.30
CA GLU A 496 1.85 -20.98 -31.49
C GLU A 496 1.37 -21.18 -30.04
N LEU A 497 0.76 -20.16 -29.43
CA LEU A 497 0.15 -20.26 -28.10
C LEU A 497 -0.99 -21.27 -28.03
N LEU A 498 -1.79 -21.39 -29.10
CA LEU A 498 -2.84 -22.43 -29.23
C LEU A 498 -2.21 -23.83 -29.39
N ARG A 499 -1.15 -23.96 -30.19
CA ARG A 499 -0.45 -25.22 -30.42
C ARG A 499 0.18 -25.77 -29.15
N LEU A 500 0.83 -24.90 -28.37
CA LEU A 500 1.43 -25.26 -27.06
C LEU A 500 0.37 -25.75 -26.05
N ARG A 501 -0.89 -25.35 -26.23
CA ARG A 501 -2.01 -25.72 -25.36
C ARG A 501 -2.91 -26.82 -25.95
N GLY A 502 -2.49 -27.45 -27.05
CA GLY A 502 -3.25 -28.52 -27.71
C GLY A 502 -4.58 -28.07 -28.35
N LEU A 503 -4.74 -26.77 -28.61
CA LEU A 503 -5.97 -26.20 -29.13
C LEU A 503 -5.92 -26.04 -30.65
N THR A 504 -7.09 -26.04 -31.30
CA THR A 504 -7.20 -25.91 -32.75
C THR A 504 -6.69 -24.54 -33.24
N ILE A 505 -5.80 -24.55 -34.25
CA ILE A 505 -5.15 -23.35 -34.82
C ILE A 505 -5.86 -22.75 -36.04
N SER A 506 -7.03 -23.28 -36.40
CA SER A 506 -7.84 -22.83 -37.55
C SER A 506 -8.77 -21.66 -37.17
N GLY A 507 -9.01 -20.76 -38.12
CA GLY A 507 -9.90 -19.60 -37.95
C GLY A 507 -9.22 -18.26 -38.18
N LYS A 508 -10.02 -17.19 -38.09
CA LYS A 508 -9.55 -15.80 -38.16
C LYS A 508 -8.99 -15.38 -36.81
N LYS A 509 -8.23 -14.27 -36.76
CA LYS A 509 -7.55 -13.78 -35.54
C LYS A 509 -8.49 -13.71 -34.33
N LYS A 510 -9.73 -13.25 -34.53
CA LYS A 510 -10.75 -13.17 -33.47
C LYS A 510 -11.06 -14.55 -32.86
N ASP A 511 -11.22 -15.56 -33.72
CA ASP A 511 -11.53 -16.93 -33.30
C ASP A 511 -10.37 -17.56 -32.51
N LEU A 512 -9.12 -17.20 -32.84
CA LEU A 512 -7.93 -17.65 -32.11
C LEU A 512 -7.83 -17.01 -30.72
N ILE A 513 -8.15 -15.71 -30.64
CA ILE A 513 -8.14 -14.94 -29.39
C ILE A 513 -9.22 -15.47 -28.43
N GLU A 514 -10.46 -15.58 -28.90
CA GLU A 514 -11.60 -16.06 -28.10
C GLU A 514 -11.35 -17.49 -27.57
N ARG A 515 -10.68 -18.32 -28.35
CA ARG A 515 -10.31 -19.68 -27.96
C ARG A 515 -9.21 -19.72 -26.89
N LEU A 516 -8.24 -18.79 -26.95
CA LEU A 516 -7.24 -18.61 -25.90
C LEU A 516 -7.85 -18.01 -24.62
N GLU A 517 -8.70 -17.01 -24.74
CA GLU A 517 -9.41 -16.38 -23.61
C GLU A 517 -10.22 -17.42 -22.84
N ASN A 518 -11.06 -18.19 -23.54
CA ASN A 518 -11.89 -19.21 -22.91
C ASN A 518 -11.06 -20.31 -22.23
N HIS A 519 -9.94 -20.71 -22.83
CA HIS A 519 -9.07 -21.74 -22.23
C HIS A 519 -8.32 -21.22 -20.99
N ILE A 520 -7.84 -19.98 -21.02
CA ILE A 520 -7.16 -19.35 -19.88
C ILE A 520 -8.16 -19.13 -18.73
N LEU A 521 -9.37 -18.66 -19.02
CA LEU A 521 -10.43 -18.47 -18.03
C LEU A 521 -10.88 -19.81 -17.42
N ALA A 522 -10.98 -20.87 -18.22
CA ALA A 522 -11.28 -22.21 -17.73
C ALA A 522 -10.18 -22.76 -16.81
N ALA A 523 -8.91 -22.55 -17.16
CA ALA A 523 -7.77 -22.99 -16.34
C ALA A 523 -7.74 -22.27 -14.97
N VAL A 524 -8.03 -20.96 -14.94
CA VAL A 524 -8.13 -20.18 -13.69
C VAL A 524 -9.30 -20.67 -12.82
N GLY A 525 -10.42 -21.07 -13.44
CA GLY A 525 -11.57 -21.64 -12.74
C GLY A 525 -11.30 -23.02 -12.13
N SER A 526 -10.57 -23.90 -12.82
CA SER A 526 -10.24 -25.25 -12.31
C SER A 526 -9.18 -25.22 -11.21
N SER A 527 -8.23 -24.29 -11.23
CA SER A 527 -7.24 -24.10 -10.16
C SER A 527 -7.87 -23.69 -8.82
N GLN A 528 -8.96 -22.93 -8.86
CA GLN A 528 -9.72 -22.55 -7.66
C GLN A 528 -10.56 -23.71 -7.09
N GLN A 529 -10.89 -24.70 -7.92
CA GLN A 529 -11.67 -25.87 -7.50
C GLN A 529 -10.78 -27.02 -6.99
N ALA A 530 -9.58 -27.20 -7.55
CA ALA A 530 -8.59 -28.16 -7.05
C ALA A 530 -8.08 -27.81 -5.63
N SER A 531 -7.90 -26.51 -5.33
CA SER A 531 -7.53 -26.03 -3.98
C SER A 531 -8.60 -26.29 -2.90
N LEU A 532 -9.85 -26.62 -3.28
CA LEU A 532 -10.94 -26.93 -2.35
C LEU A 532 -11.09 -28.44 -2.07
N TYR A 533 -10.42 -29.30 -2.83
CA TYR A 533 -10.53 -30.76 -2.69
C TYR A 533 -9.29 -31.45 -2.10
N ASP A 534 -8.15 -30.75 -1.98
CA ASP A 534 -6.95 -31.25 -1.26
C ASP A 534 -6.97 -30.92 0.26
N ASN A 535 -8.10 -30.44 0.79
CA ASN A 535 -8.33 -30.25 2.22
C ASN A 535 -9.57 -31.03 2.70
N TYR A 536 -9.65 -32.31 2.34
CA TYR A 536 -10.45 -33.32 3.03
C TYR A 536 -9.70 -34.63 3.17
#